data_AF-F1LEE8-F1
#
_entry.id   AF-F1LEE8-F1
#
_cell.length_a   1.000
_cell.length_b   1.000
_cell.length_c   1.000
_cell.angle_alpha   90.00
_cell.angle_beta   90.00
_cell.angle_gamma   90.00
#
_symmetry.space_group_name_H-M   'P 1'
#
loop_
_entity.id
_entity.type
_entity.pdbx_description
1 polymer ?
#
loop_
_entity_poly.entity_id
_entity_poly.type
_entity_poly.pdbx_seq_one_letter_code
_entity_poly.pdbx_strand_id
1 'polypeptide(L)' 'MSKLFEKQAPNWAPGDCVGYHAITIGWLYDQLVRRIDPKKRSLSTFFKEEIAIPYGIDLVIGAPLEMEHRIARLA' A
#
# COMPACT_ATOMS: atom_id res chain seq x y z
N MET A 1 -2.37 4.80 11.82
CA MET A 1 -3.27 5.32 10.75
C MET A 1 -4.66 4.70 10.77
N SER A 2 -4.85 3.39 11.02
CA SER A 2 -6.18 2.76 10.99
C SER A 2 -7.28 3.51 11.76
N LYS A 3 -7.02 3.87 13.02
CA LYS A 3 -7.99 4.57 13.87
C LYS A 3 -8.42 5.94 13.32
N LEU A 4 -7.62 6.57 12.47
CA LEU A 4 -7.98 7.84 11.82
C LEU A 4 -9.04 7.59 10.75
N PHE A 5 -8.83 6.59 9.88
CA PHE A 5 -9.81 6.21 8.85
C PHE A 5 -11.12 5.71 9.47
N GLU A 6 -11.05 4.90 10.52
CA GLU A 6 -12.23 4.35 11.20
C GLU A 6 -13.15 5.44 11.79
N LYS A 7 -12.58 6.60 12.14
CA LYS A 7 -13.31 7.73 12.71
C LYS A 7 -13.69 8.80 11.68
N GLN A 8 -13.11 8.74 10.49
CA GLN A 8 -13.31 9.75 9.46
C GLN A 8 -14.68 9.54 8.79
N ALA A 9 -15.52 10.57 8.82
CA ALA A 9 -16.72 10.59 7.99
C ALA A 9 -16.31 10.73 6.50
N PRO A 10 -16.87 9.94 5.59
CA PRO A 10 -16.70 10.16 4.16
C PRO A 10 -17.15 11.56 3.76
N ASN A 11 -16.44 12.20 2.82
CA ASN A 11 -16.81 13.53 2.34
C ASN A 11 -18.18 13.53 1.63
N TRP A 12 -18.59 12.39 1.08
CA TRP A 12 -19.83 12.15 0.35
C TRP A 12 -20.35 10.75 0.69
N ALA A 13 -21.63 10.47 0.42
CA ALA A 13 -22.12 9.10 0.62
C ALA A 13 -21.38 8.13 -0.33
N PRO A 14 -20.96 6.95 0.16
CA PRO A 14 -20.26 5.97 -0.68
C PRO A 14 -21.10 5.58 -1.91
N GLY A 15 -20.51 5.74 -3.10
CA GLY A 15 -21.16 5.43 -4.39
C GLY A 15 -21.61 6.66 -5.18
N ASP A 16 -21.82 7.81 -4.53
CA ASP A 16 -22.35 9.00 -5.19
C ASP A 16 -21.30 9.71 -6.07
N CYS A 17 -20.05 9.72 -5.64
CA CYS A 17 -18.95 10.42 -6.29
C CYS A 17 -17.66 9.59 -6.22
N VAL A 18 -16.68 9.91 -7.08
CA VAL A 18 -15.33 9.30 -7.08
C VAL A 18 -14.26 10.36 -6.80
N GLY A 19 -13.43 10.08 -5.81
CA GLY A 19 -12.35 10.98 -5.38
C GLY A 19 -11.02 10.29 -5.50
N TYR A 20 -10.05 10.96 -6.10
CA TYR A 20 -8.71 10.40 -6.18
C TYR A 20 -8.00 10.49 -4.83
N HIS A 21 -7.92 9.36 -4.13
CA HIS A 21 -7.24 9.22 -2.85
C HIS A 21 -5.71 9.15 -3.05
N ALA A 22 -5.12 10.25 -3.53
CA ALA A 22 -3.73 10.32 -4.02
C ALA A 22 -2.67 9.73 -3.07
N ILE A 23 -2.89 9.85 -1.76
CA ILE A 23 -1.99 9.33 -0.72
C ILE A 23 -2.70 8.27 0.11
N THR A 24 -3.95 8.53 0.49
CA THR A 24 -4.66 7.78 1.52
C THR A 24 -5.10 6.38 1.09
N ILE A 25 -5.19 6.10 -0.22
CA ILE A 25 -5.63 4.79 -0.71
C ILE A 25 -4.65 3.68 -0.32
N GLY A 26 -3.34 3.94 -0.39
CA GLY A 26 -2.32 2.96 -0.02
C GLY A 26 -2.40 2.57 1.46
N TRP A 27 -2.70 3.53 2.34
CA TRP A 27 -2.87 3.26 3.77
C TRP A 27 -4.14 2.45 4.05
N LEU A 28 -5.24 2.76 3.37
CA LEU A 28 -6.48 2.00 3.50
C LEU A 28 -6.27 0.54 3.08
N TYR A 29 -5.62 0.31 1.93
CA TYR A 29 -5.36 -1.04 1.43
C TYR A 29 -4.38 -1.83 2.31
N ASP A 30 -3.34 -1.19 2.87
CA ASP A 30 -2.47 -1.87 3.84
C ASP A 30 -3.23 -2.35 5.07
N GLN A 31 -4.21 -1.57 5.54
CA GLN A 31 -5.06 -1.96 6.66
C GLN A 31 -6.03 -3.10 6.32
N LEU A 32 -6.49 -3.20 5.08
CA LEU A 32 -7.29 -4.35 4.62
C LEU A 32 -6.43 -5.61 4.52
N VAL A 33 -5.27 -5.54 3.88
CA VAL A 33 -4.36 -6.69 3.72
C VAL A 33 -3.95 -7.26 5.07
N ARG A 34 -3.54 -6.42 6.02
CA ARG A 34 -3.16 -6.89 7.38
C ARG A 34 -4.29 -7.63 8.11
N ARG A 35 -5.55 -7.29 7.84
CA ARG A 35 -6.71 -7.93 8.47
C ARG A 35 -7.11 -9.23 7.79
N ILE A 36 -7.06 -9.27 6.47
CA ILE A 36 -7.58 -10.37 5.66
C ILE A 36 -6.52 -11.44 5.40
N ASP A 37 -5.25 -11.05 5.23
CA ASP A 37 -4.14 -11.99 5.01
C ASP A 37 -4.03 -12.96 6.21
N PRO A 38 -4.00 -14.28 5.99
CA PRO A 38 -3.88 -15.27 7.06
C PRO A 38 -2.61 -15.08 7.89
N LYS A 39 -1.50 -14.67 7.26
CA LYS A 39 -0.22 -14.41 7.92
C LYS A 39 -0.13 -13.00 8.53
N LYS A 40 -1.19 -12.18 8.43
CA LYS A 40 -1.28 -10.80 8.94
C LYS A 40 -0.13 -9.90 8.48
N ARG A 41 0.39 -10.14 7.27
CA ARG A 41 1.50 -9.39 6.68
C ARG A 41 1.09 -7.97 6.31
N SER A 42 2.09 -7.11 6.14
CA SER A 42 1.89 -5.79 5.53
C SER A 42 1.57 -5.90 4.03
N LEU A 43 1.01 -4.85 3.43
CA LEU A 43 0.84 -4.77 1.97
C LEU A 43 2.14 -5.04 1.22
N SER A 44 3.24 -4.41 1.66
CA SER A 44 4.56 -4.53 1.01
C SER A 44 5.10 -5.97 1.05
N THR A 45 4.95 -6.65 2.18
CA THR A 45 5.40 -8.04 2.36
C THR A 45 4.53 -9.00 1.56
N PHE A 46 3.20 -8.82 1.61
CA PHE A 46 2.27 -9.60 0.80
C PHE A 46 2.57 -9.45 -0.69
N PHE A 47 2.70 -8.22 -1.18
CA PHE A 47 3.04 -7.94 -2.58
C PHE A 47 4.36 -8.60 -2.98
N LYS A 48 5.40 -8.49 -2.14
CA LYS A 48 6.70 -9.11 -2.42
C LYS A 48 6.59 -10.63 -2.56
N GLU A 49 5.94 -11.29 -1.61
CA GLU A 49 5.90 -12.75 -1.51
C GLU A 49 4.92 -13.41 -2.48
N GLU A 50 3.75 -12.80 -2.71
CA GLU A 50 2.67 -13.40 -3.49
C GLU A 50 2.65 -12.92 -4.96
N ILE A 51 3.32 -11.81 -5.27
CA ILE A 51 3.27 -11.18 -6.61
C ILE A 51 4.68 -10.95 -7.16
N ALA A 52 5.51 -10.14 -6.50
CA ALA A 52 6.77 -9.70 -7.09
C ALA A 52 7.75 -10.86 -7.32
N ILE A 53 7.96 -11.70 -6.31
CA ILE A 53 8.87 -12.85 -6.42
C ILE A 53 8.33 -13.93 -7.38
N PRO A 54 7.06 -14.40 -7.26
CA PRO A 54 6.55 -15.46 -8.13
C PRO A 54 6.56 -15.11 -9.62
N TYR A 55 6.41 -13.83 -9.96
CA TYR A 55 6.36 -13.35 -11.35
C TYR A 55 7.64 -12.65 -11.81
N GLY A 56 8.70 -12.62 -10.99
CA GLY A 56 9.97 -11.99 -11.36
C GLY A 56 9.87 -10.49 -11.63
N ILE A 57 8.98 -9.79 -10.92
CA ILE A 57 8.74 -8.35 -11.09
C ILE A 57 9.75 -7.56 -10.26
N ASP A 58 10.53 -6.70 -10.93
CA ASP A 58 11.48 -5.78 -10.29
C ASP A 58 10.78 -4.49 -9.83
N LEU A 59 9.91 -4.62 -8.82
CA LEU A 59 9.19 -3.53 -8.18
C LEU A 59 9.18 -3.74 -6.67
N VAL A 60 9.45 -2.68 -5.92
CA VAL A 60 9.44 -2.71 -4.44
C VAL A 60 8.55 -1.61 -3.87
N ILE A 61 7.80 -1.96 -2.82
CA ILE A 61 7.05 -1.01 -1.99
C ILE A 61 7.83 -0.87 -0.68
N GLY A 62 8.47 0.28 -0.47
CA GLY A 62 9.40 0.48 0.64
C GLY A 62 10.77 -0.15 0.33
N ALA A 63 11.53 0.49 -0.56
CA ALA A 63 12.87 0.04 -0.94
C ALA A 63 13.79 0.01 0.30
N PRO A 64 14.51 -1.10 0.55
CA PRO A 64 15.43 -1.20 1.65
C PRO A 64 16.72 -0.43 1.34
N LEU A 65 17.51 -0.11 2.37
CA LEU A 65 18.69 0.75 2.25
C LEU A 65 19.72 0.19 1.26
N GLU A 66 19.84 -1.13 1.19
CA GLU A 66 20.76 -1.80 0.27
C GLU A 66 20.43 -1.52 -1.20
N MET A 67 19.20 -1.10 -1.52
CA MET A 67 18.76 -0.73 -2.87
C MET A 67 18.94 0.77 -3.17
N GLU A 68 19.45 1.58 -2.24
CA GLU A 68 19.63 3.03 -2.44
C GLU A 68 20.46 3.35 -3.69
N HIS A 69 21.49 2.54 -3.96
CA HIS A 69 22.34 2.68 -5.16
C HIS A 69 21.58 2.54 -6.49
N ARG A 70 20.35 2.01 -6.49
CA ARG A 70 19.48 1.85 -7.65
C ARG A 70 18.55 3.05 -7.88
N ILE A 71 18.46 3.98 -6.93
CA ILE A 71 17.60 5.16 -7.03
C ILE A 71 18.27 6.20 -7.94
N ALA A 72 17.59 6.58 -9.01
CA ALA A 72 18.08 7.63 -9.91
C ALA A 72 18.20 8.97 -9.18
N ARG A 73 19.26 9.72 -9.50
CA ARG A 73 19.44 11.09 -9.00
C ARG A 73 18.69 12.05 -9.92
N LEU A 74 17.97 12.98 -9.32
CA LEU A 74 17.40 14.11 -10.07
C LEU A 74 18.55 15.04 -10.48
N ALA A 75 18.50 15.52 -11.72
CA ALA A 75 19.46 16.49 -12.26
C ALA A 75 19.18 17.91 -11.72
#